data_AF-A0A2S2R8L9-F1
#
_entry.id   AF-A0A2S2R8L9-F1
#
_cell.length_a   1.000
_cell.length_b   1.000
_cell.length_c   1.000
_cell.angle_alpha   90.00
_cell.angle_beta   90.00
_cell.angle_gamma   90.00
#
_symmetry.space_group_name_H-M   'P 1'
#
loop_
_entity.id
_entity.type
_entity.pdbx_description
1 polymer ?
#
loop_
_entity_poly.entity_id
_entity_poly.type
_entity_poly.pdbx_seq_one_letter_code
_entity_poly.pdbx_strand_id
1 'polypeptide(L)'
;MTIGADTALHRIIEAIDSIASTAFSHQRTFIMEVMGRTCGYLAIKSALMCEADYMFIKEWPQKLDWPEKLCKNVSLAREMGKRLNIIIVSEGAVDENGNTITSEMVKNILVDRLNQDARITVLGHVQRGGSPSAFDRTLATRMGA
;
A
#
# COMPACT_ATOMS: atom_id res chain seq x y z
N MET A 1 18.39 5.94 5.15
CA MET A 1 17.25 6.87 5.30
C MET A 1 17.54 8.09 4.47
N THR A 2 16.56 8.59 3.72
CA THR A 2 16.65 9.84 2.95
C THR A 2 15.75 10.88 3.59
N ILE A 3 16.14 12.16 3.52
CA ILE A 3 15.31 13.27 4.00
C ILE A 3 13.97 13.26 3.26
N GLY A 4 12.88 13.28 4.02
CA GLY A 4 11.51 13.30 3.52
C GLY A 4 10.84 11.94 3.45
N ALA A 5 11.59 10.83 3.60
CA ALA A 5 11.01 9.49 3.55
C ALA A 5 10.09 9.22 4.75
N ASP A 6 10.47 9.69 5.95
CA ASP A 6 9.67 9.52 7.16
C ASP A 6 8.41 10.40 7.14
N THR A 7 8.52 11.61 6.61
CA THR A 7 7.39 12.52 6.39
C THR A 7 6.40 11.95 5.39
N ALA A 8 6.87 11.40 4.27
CA ALA A 8 6.02 10.72 3.29
C ALA A 8 5.28 9.54 3.92
N LEU A 9 5.98 8.74 4.74
CA LEU A 9 5.40 7.61 5.44
C LEU A 9 4.29 8.05 6.42
N HIS A 10 4.49 9.14 7.18
CA HIS A 10 3.43 9.72 8.01
C HIS A 10 2.17 10.05 7.18
N ARG A 11 2.33 10.65 5.99
CA ARG A 11 1.18 10.96 5.12
C ARG A 11 0.45 9.70 4.66
N ILE A 12 1.19 8.64 4.34
CA ILE A 12 0.59 7.35 3.94
C ILE A 12 -0.20 6.75 5.09
N ILE A 13 0.38 6.66 6.28
CA ILE A 13 -0.27 6.06 7.45
C ILE A 13 -1.49 6.86 7.88
N GLU A 14 -1.41 8.19 7.92
CA GLU A 14 -2.58 9.02 8.24
C GLU A 14 -3.75 8.81 7.28
N ALA A 15 -3.46 8.64 5.98
CA ALA A 15 -4.49 8.37 4.99
C ALA A 15 -5.09 6.97 5.17
N ILE A 16 -4.27 5.96 5.46
CA ILE A 16 -4.72 4.60 5.75
C ILE A 16 -5.61 4.58 6.99
N ASP A 17 -5.20 5.21 8.09
CA ASP A 17 -5.95 5.25 9.35
C ASP A 17 -7.30 5.97 9.17
N SER A 18 -7.28 7.08 8.41
CA SER A 18 -8.50 7.82 8.06
C SER A 18 -9.49 6.92 7.32
N ILE A 19 -9.01 6.10 6.38
CA ILE A 19 -9.84 5.16 5.62
C ILE A 19 -10.29 3.99 6.48
N ALA A 20 -9.38 3.41 7.27
CA ALA A 20 -9.63 2.25 8.11
C ALA A 20 -10.84 2.47 9.03
N SER A 21 -10.95 3.67 9.61
CA SER A 21 -12.09 4.07 10.45
C SER A 21 -13.45 3.90 9.74
N THR A 22 -13.53 4.21 8.44
CA THR A 22 -14.75 4.06 7.62
C THR A 22 -14.95 2.62 7.14
N ALA A 23 -13.84 1.89 6.97
CA ALA A 23 -13.81 0.58 6.36
C ALA A 23 -14.38 -0.53 7.26
N PHE A 24 -14.13 -0.42 8.58
CA PHE A 24 -14.60 -1.39 9.58
C PHE A 24 -16.12 -1.61 9.56
N SER A 25 -16.88 -0.59 9.15
CA SER A 25 -18.35 -0.63 9.12
C SER A 25 -18.92 -1.43 7.95
N HIS A 26 -18.16 -1.61 6.86
CA HIS A 26 -18.69 -2.13 5.59
C HIS A 26 -17.99 -3.40 5.07
N GLN A 27 -17.03 -3.96 5.81
CA GLN A 27 -16.29 -5.16 5.38
C GLN A 27 -15.66 -5.04 3.99
N ARG A 28 -15.00 -3.89 3.75
CA ARG A 28 -14.44 -3.51 2.46
C ARG A 28 -12.96 -3.84 2.34
N THR A 29 -12.52 -4.00 1.10
CA THR A 29 -11.12 -4.15 0.74
C THR A 29 -10.61 -2.85 0.15
N PHE A 30 -9.54 -2.30 0.71
CA PHE A 30 -8.94 -1.05 0.26
C PHE A 30 -7.60 -1.31 -0.41
N ILE A 31 -7.47 -0.79 -1.61
CA ILE A 31 -6.24 -0.82 -2.41
C ILE A 31 -5.63 0.57 -2.34
N MET A 32 -4.48 0.67 -1.69
CA MET A 32 -3.77 1.92 -1.42
C MET A 32 -2.58 2.03 -2.35
N GLU A 33 -2.66 2.95 -3.32
CA GLU A 33 -1.55 3.20 -4.23
C GLU A 33 -0.59 4.24 -3.64
N VAL A 34 0.66 3.82 -3.45
CA VAL A 34 1.74 4.63 -2.84
C VAL A 34 2.80 4.98 -3.87
N MET A 35 3.49 6.11 -3.65
CA MET A 35 4.60 6.50 -4.51
C MET A 35 5.76 5.51 -4.38
N GLY A 36 6.49 5.30 -5.48
CA GLY A 36 7.60 4.37 -5.47
C GLY A 36 7.96 3.77 -6.82
N ARG A 37 7.95 4.58 -7.90
CA ARG A 37 8.16 4.10 -9.29
C ARG A 37 9.33 3.14 -9.47
N THR A 38 10.45 3.40 -8.81
CA THR A 38 11.65 2.56 -8.90
C THR A 38 12.03 1.89 -7.58
N CYS A 39 11.42 2.31 -6.46
CA CYS A 39 11.74 1.82 -5.14
C CYS A 39 10.46 1.60 -4.32
N GLY A 40 10.26 0.38 -3.83
CA GLY A 40 9.16 -0.05 -2.99
C GLY A 40 9.34 0.23 -1.50
N TYR A 41 10.36 1.00 -1.08
CA TYR A 41 10.64 1.25 0.34
C TYR A 41 9.41 1.79 1.10
N LEU A 42 8.71 2.77 0.53
CA LEU A 42 7.51 3.35 1.14
C LEU A 42 6.40 2.30 1.26
N ALA A 43 6.20 1.47 0.23
CA ALA A 43 5.22 0.40 0.23
C ALA A 43 5.49 -0.69 1.28
N ILE A 44 6.75 -1.12 1.42
CA ILE A 44 7.15 -2.12 2.43
C ILE A 44 6.91 -1.56 3.83
N LYS A 45 7.39 -0.34 4.08
CA LYS A 45 7.26 0.30 5.38
C LYS A 45 5.81 0.56 5.73
N SER A 46 5.00 1.05 4.79
CA SER A 46 3.58 1.28 5.04
C SER A 46 2.84 -0.03 5.29
N ALA A 47 3.08 -1.06 4.47
CA ALA A 47 2.47 -2.37 4.63
C ALA A 47 2.77 -3.00 6.01
N LEU A 48 4.01 -2.87 6.49
CA LEU A 48 4.39 -3.34 7.81
C LEU A 48 3.68 -2.57 8.93
N MET A 49 3.55 -1.25 8.80
CA MET A 49 2.94 -0.39 9.82
C MET A 49 1.42 -0.52 9.90
N CYS A 50 0.75 -0.77 8.76
CA CYS A 50 -0.70 -0.88 8.71
C CYS A 50 -1.23 -2.32 8.67
N GLU A 51 -0.37 -3.32 8.90
CA GLU A 51 -0.72 -4.74 8.84
C GLU A 51 -1.46 -5.11 7.53
N ALA A 52 -0.88 -4.70 6.40
CA ALA A 52 -1.45 -4.97 5.09
C ALA A 52 -1.48 -6.48 4.80
N ASP A 53 -2.57 -6.95 4.20
CA ASP A 53 -2.75 -8.37 3.87
C ASP A 53 -1.93 -8.78 2.63
N TYR A 54 -1.62 -7.81 1.78
CA TYR A 54 -0.79 -8.00 0.61
C TYR A 54 -0.08 -6.70 0.21
N MET A 55 1.10 -6.82 -0.41
CA MET A 55 1.81 -5.68 -0.98
C MET A 55 2.40 -6.01 -2.35
N PHE A 56 2.47 -5.01 -3.21
CA PHE A 56 3.14 -5.08 -4.50
C PHE A 56 4.29 -4.09 -4.57
N ILE A 57 5.49 -4.59 -4.84
CA ILE A 57 6.73 -3.81 -4.94
C ILE A 57 7.55 -4.23 -6.15
N LYS A 58 8.44 -3.34 -6.61
CA LYS A 58 9.26 -3.59 -7.78
C LYS A 58 10.40 -4.57 -7.51
N GLU A 59 10.97 -4.49 -6.31
CA GLU A 59 12.13 -5.27 -5.88
C GLU A 59 11.80 -6.76 -5.66
N TRP A 60 10.51 -7.06 -5.47
CA TRP A 60 9.99 -8.42 -5.42
C TRP A 60 8.84 -8.56 -6.41
N PRO A 61 9.17 -8.72 -7.71
CA PRO A 61 8.17 -8.91 -8.74
C PRO A 61 7.29 -10.13 -8.44
N GLN A 62 6.01 -10.01 -8.78
CA GLN A 62 5.05 -11.07 -8.51
C GLN A 62 5.11 -12.15 -9.59
N LYS A 63 5.12 -13.41 -9.15
CA LYS A 63 4.99 -14.58 -10.03
C LYS A 63 3.63 -14.57 -10.72
N LEU A 64 3.49 -15.22 -11.88
CA LEU A 64 2.24 -15.26 -12.64
C LEU A 64 1.01 -15.78 -11.85
N ASP A 65 1.23 -16.58 -10.80
CA ASP A 65 0.20 -17.11 -9.88
C ASP A 65 -0.18 -16.14 -8.73
N TRP A 66 0.22 -14.87 -8.82
CA TRP A 66 -0.12 -13.86 -7.83
C TRP A 66 -1.62 -13.60 -7.66
N PRO A 67 -2.48 -13.68 -8.70
CA PRO A 67 -3.92 -13.49 -8.52
C PRO A 67 -4.52 -14.53 -7.57
N GLU A 68 -4.08 -15.78 -7.68
CA GLU A 68 -4.51 -16.88 -6.81
C GLU A 68 -4.02 -16.66 -5.38
N LYS A 69 -2.75 -16.26 -5.21
CA LYS A 69 -2.16 -15.96 -3.90
C LYS A 69 -2.84 -14.79 -3.20
N LEU A 70 -3.12 -13.72 -3.94
CA LEU A 70 -3.84 -12.55 -3.44
C LEU A 70 -5.22 -12.98 -2.93
N CYS A 71 -5.99 -13.68 -3.77
CA CYS A 71 -7.34 -14.10 -3.39
C CYS A 71 -7.33 -15.02 -2.18
N LYS A 72 -6.38 -15.96 -2.11
CA LYS A 72 -6.21 -16.86 -0.98
C LYS A 72 -5.91 -16.10 0.32
N ASN A 73 -4.97 -15.16 0.30
CA ASN A 73 -4.60 -14.39 1.49
C ASN A 73 -5.76 -13.53 2.00
N VAL A 74 -6.47 -12.86 1.08
CA VAL A 74 -7.62 -12.02 1.43
C VAL A 74 -8.78 -12.85 1.99
N SER A 75 -9.08 -14.01 1.39
CA SER A 75 -10.11 -14.92 1.91
C SER A 75 -9.76 -15.47 3.28
N LEU A 76 -8.52 -15.93 3.49
CA LEU A 76 -8.05 -16.40 4.79
C LEU A 76 -8.17 -15.32 5.87
N ALA A 77 -7.78 -14.08 5.56
CA ALA A 77 -7.90 -12.97 6.50
C ALA A 77 -9.37 -12.74 6.93
N ARG A 78 -10.32 -12.88 6.01
CA ARG A 78 -11.75 -12.77 6.32
C ARG A 78 -12.29 -13.96 7.13
N GLU A 79 -11.86 -15.18 6.81
CA GLU A 79 -12.20 -16.38 7.60
C GLU A 79 -11.70 -16.27 9.04
N MET A 80 -10.54 -15.63 9.24
CA MET A 80 -10.01 -15.29 10.56
C MET A 80 -10.75 -14.12 11.25
N GLY A 81 -11.79 -13.57 10.63
CA GLY A 81 -12.64 -12.52 11.20
C GLY A 81 -12.17 -11.09 10.94
N LYS A 82 -11.13 -10.88 10.12
CA LYS A 82 -10.66 -9.53 9.77
C LYS A 82 -11.74 -8.83 8.93
N ARG A 83 -12.26 -7.71 9.44
CA ARG A 83 -13.32 -6.91 8.80
C ARG A 83 -12.80 -5.89 7.80
N LEU A 84 -11.49 -5.73 7.70
CA LEU A 84 -10.86 -4.75 6.82
C LEU A 84 -9.69 -5.43 6.14
N ASN A 85 -9.66 -5.34 4.81
CA ASN A 85 -8.50 -5.78 4.06
C ASN A 85 -7.76 -4.58 3.46
N ILE A 86 -6.46 -4.51 3.65
CA ILE A 86 -5.61 -3.44 3.12
C ILE A 86 -4.57 -4.07 2.20
N ILE A 87 -4.53 -3.58 0.97
CA ILE A 87 -3.56 -3.98 -0.04
C ILE A 87 -2.76 -2.75 -0.43
N ILE A 88 -1.43 -2.81 -0.32
CA ILE A 88 -0.55 -1.72 -0.72
C ILE A 88 0.00 -1.99 -2.12
N VAL A 89 -0.14 -1.03 -3.03
CA VAL A 89 0.39 -1.12 -4.39
C VAL A 89 1.39 0.02 -4.61
N SER A 90 2.65 -0.31 -4.87
CA SER A 90 3.61 0.71 -5.33
C SER A 90 3.31 1.12 -6.77
N GLU A 91 3.45 2.41 -7.11
CA GLU A 91 3.39 2.93 -8.49
C GLU A 91 4.27 2.11 -9.46
N GLY A 92 5.38 1.57 -8.96
CA GLY A 92 6.34 0.78 -9.73
C GLY A 92 6.12 -0.73 -9.70
N ALA A 93 4.98 -1.22 -9.23
CA ALA A 93 4.71 -2.66 -9.10
C ALA A 93 4.75 -3.39 -10.46
N VAL A 94 5.44 -4.53 -10.49
CA VAL A 94 5.60 -5.35 -11.70
C VAL A 94 5.48 -6.84 -11.41
N ASP A 95 5.13 -7.61 -12.45
CA ASP A 95 5.23 -9.06 -12.45
C ASP A 95 6.65 -9.55 -12.81
N GLU A 96 6.88 -10.86 -12.74
CA GLU A 96 8.16 -11.49 -13.08
C GLU A 96 8.61 -11.28 -14.55
N ASN A 97 7.67 -10.95 -15.43
CA ASN A 97 7.93 -10.64 -16.84
C ASN A 97 8.19 -9.13 -17.07
N GLY A 98 8.08 -8.31 -16.03
CA GLY A 98 8.24 -6.85 -16.10
C GLY A 98 6.99 -6.08 -16.54
N ASN A 99 5.83 -6.74 -16.66
CA ASN A 99 4.57 -6.05 -16.91
C ASN A 99 4.12 -5.30 -15.65
N THR A 100 3.58 -4.10 -15.84
CA THR A 100 3.08 -3.29 -14.72
C THR A 100 1.82 -3.90 -14.11
N ILE A 101 1.79 -3.97 -12.78
CA ILE A 101 0.60 -4.36 -12.01
C ILE A 101 -0.07 -3.08 -11.52
N THR A 102 -1.26 -2.77 -12.03
CA THR A 102 -2.00 -1.56 -11.62
C THR A 102 -3.01 -1.85 -10.51
N SER A 103 -3.39 -0.80 -9.78
CA SER A 103 -4.43 -0.87 -8.76
C SER A 103 -5.78 -1.32 -9.33
N GLU A 104 -6.10 -0.95 -10.57
CA GLU A 104 -7.29 -1.40 -11.29
C GLU A 104 -7.26 -2.91 -11.58
N MET A 105 -6.11 -3.47 -11.99
CA MET A 105 -5.97 -4.91 -12.20
C MET A 105 -6.24 -5.69 -10.91
N VAL A 106 -5.66 -5.23 -9.80
CA VAL A 106 -5.87 -5.82 -8.46
C VAL A 106 -7.35 -5.76 -8.07
N LYS A 107 -8.01 -4.60 -8.29
CA LYS A 107 -9.43 -4.44 -8.00
C LYS A 107 -10.30 -5.41 -8.81
N ASN A 108 -10.08 -5.49 -10.13
CA ASN A 108 -10.88 -6.35 -11.00
C ASN A 108 -10.77 -7.82 -10.57
N ILE A 109 -9.57 -8.29 -10.24
CA ILE A 109 -9.36 -9.65 -9.74
C ILE A 109 -10.15 -9.93 -8.45
N LEU A 110 -10.16 -8.99 -7.51
CA LEU A 110 -10.89 -9.14 -6.24
C LEU A 110 -12.41 -9.11 -6.44
N VAL A 111 -12.91 -8.27 -7.35
CA VAL A 111 -14.34 -8.20 -7.67
C VAL A 111 -14.78 -9.46 -8.41
N ASP A 112 -14.05 -9.87 -9.45
CA ASP A 112 -14.45 -10.99 -10.31
C ASP A 112 -14.35 -12.34 -9.60
N ARG A 113 -13.30 -12.54 -8.77
CA ARG A 113 -13.04 -13.83 -8.13
C ARG A 113 -13.64 -13.98 -6.75
N LEU A 114 -13.74 -12.90 -5.98
CA LEU A 114 -14.21 -12.93 -4.58
C LEU A 114 -15.51 -12.17 -4.34
N ASN A 115 -16.04 -11.47 -5.36
CA ASN A 115 -17.25 -10.64 -5.25
C ASN A 115 -17.19 -9.64 -4.08
N GLN A 116 -15.99 -9.10 -3.80
CA GLN A 116 -15.76 -8.16 -2.70
C GLN A 116 -15.90 -6.70 -3.18
N ASP A 117 -16.46 -5.84 -2.32
CA ASP A 117 -16.46 -4.40 -2.54
C ASP A 117 -15.04 -3.85 -2.30
N ALA A 118 -14.31 -3.68 -3.39
CA ALA A 118 -12.95 -3.17 -3.41
C ALA A 118 -12.90 -1.70 -3.86
N ARG A 119 -12.17 -0.85 -3.12
CA ARG A 119 -12.01 0.58 -3.39
C ARG A 119 -10.54 0.93 -3.54
N ILE A 120 -10.22 1.65 -4.62
CA ILE A 120 -8.88 2.14 -4.88
C ILE A 120 -8.77 3.56 -4.31
N THR A 121 -7.68 3.83 -3.61
CA THR A 121 -7.27 5.17 -3.22
C THR A 121 -5.87 5.43 -3.74
N VAL A 122 -5.75 6.36 -4.69
CA VAL A 122 -4.46 6.84 -5.18
C VAL A 122 -4.06 8.05 -4.34
N LEU A 123 -3.08 7.88 -3.46
CA LEU A 123 -2.65 8.95 -2.55
C LEU A 123 -1.96 10.11 -3.29
N GLY A 124 -1.24 9.79 -4.38
CA GLY A 124 -0.58 10.78 -5.23
C GLY A 124 0.32 11.73 -4.45
N HIS A 125 0.20 13.03 -4.75
CA HIS A 125 1.11 14.09 -4.27
C HIS A 125 0.96 14.44 -2.78
N VAL A 126 -0.07 13.96 -2.09
CA VAL A 126 -0.21 14.16 -0.63
C VAL A 126 1.03 13.63 0.10
N GLN A 127 1.65 12.57 -0.43
CA GLN A 127 2.88 11.95 0.10
C GLN A 127 4.13 12.84 0.03
N ARG A 128 4.10 13.93 -0.75
CA ARG A 128 5.19 14.91 -0.88
C ARG A 128 4.95 16.19 -0.08
N GLY A 129 3.75 16.35 0.49
CA GLY A 129 3.33 17.55 1.21
C GLY A 129 3.33 17.37 2.73
N GLY A 130 2.82 18.39 3.41
CA GLY A 130 2.73 18.42 4.88
C GLY A 130 3.98 18.98 5.56
N SER A 131 3.92 19.04 6.89
CA SER A 131 5.06 19.49 7.70
C SER A 131 6.07 18.36 7.87
N PRO A 132 7.38 18.62 7.78
CA PRO A 132 8.41 17.61 8.01
C PRO A 132 8.30 17.01 9.41
N SER A 133 8.47 15.70 9.52
CA SER A 133 8.48 14.99 10.80
C SER A 133 9.69 15.41 11.65
N ALA A 134 9.63 15.17 12.96
CA ALA A 134 10.75 15.44 13.85
C ALA A 134 12.03 14.69 13.42
N PHE A 135 11.86 13.46 12.91
CA PHE A 135 12.96 12.66 12.39
C PHE A 135 13.60 13.32 11.17
N ASP A 136 12.81 13.71 10.17
CA ASP A 136 13.33 14.33 8.96
C ASP A 136 13.96 15.70 9.22
N ARG A 137 13.41 16.51 10.15
CA ARG A 137 14.04 17.76 10.59
C ARG A 137 15.40 17.52 11.21
N THR A 138 15.50 16.57 12.13
CA THR A 138 16.75 16.24 12.82
C THR A 138 17.79 15.68 11.84
N LEU A 139 17.36 14.78 10.94
CA LEU A 139 18.22 14.22 9.90
C LEU A 139 18.74 15.31 8.96
N ALA A 140 17.86 16.21 8.49
CA ALA A 140 18.25 17.30 7.61
C ALA A 140 19.23 18.26 8.30
N THR A 141 18.99 18.65 9.55
CA THR A 141 19.92 19.49 10.32
C THR A 141 21.28 18.82 10.48
N ARG A 142 21.32 17.51 10.75
CA ARG A 142 22.59 16.76 10.88
C ARG A 142 23.35 16.58 9.56
N MET A 143 22.65 16.53 8.43
CA MET A 143 23.27 16.39 7.11
C MET A 143 23.73 17.73 6.52
N GLY A 144 23.19 18.85 7.00
CA GLY A 144 23.56 20.19 6.56
C GLY A 144 24.68 20.85 7.37
N ALA A 145 25.02 20.32 8.54
CA ALA A 145 26.15 20.75 9.38
C ALA A 145 27.46 20.11 8.92
#